data_AF-A0A7K4KCF0-F1
#
_entry.id   AF-A0A7K4KCF0-F1
#
_cell.length_a   1.000
_cell.length_b   1.000
_cell.length_c   1.000
_cell.angle_alpha   90.00
_cell.angle_beta   90.00
_cell.angle_gamma   90.00
#
_symmetry.space_group_name_H-M   'P 1'
#
loop_
_entity.id
_entity.type
_entity.pdbx_description
1 polymer ?
#
loop_
_entity_poly.entity_id
_entity_poly.type
_entity_poly.pdbx_seq_one_letter_code
_entity_poly.pdbx_strand_id
1 'polypeptide(L)'
;DAKGTIREIVLPKGLDLDRPKRTRTSFTAEQLYRLELEFQRCQYVVGRERMELARQLNLSETQVKVWFQNRRTKQKKDQSRDSEKRSASASESFATCNILRLLEQGRLLSVPAAP
;
A
#
# COMPACT_ATOMS: atom_id res chain seq x y z
N ASP A 1 -3.22 -12.10 42.81
CA ASP A 1 -1.99 -12.79 42.35
C ASP A 1 -1.74 -12.48 40.87
N ALA A 2 -0.70 -11.69 40.58
CA ALA A 2 -0.49 -10.96 39.32
C ALA A 2 0.38 -11.73 38.32
N LYS A 3 -0.16 -12.79 37.72
CA LYS A 3 0.51 -13.52 36.63
C LYS A 3 -0.10 -13.08 35.29
N GLY A 4 0.42 -11.98 34.73
CA GLY A 4 0.13 -11.55 33.37
C GLY A 4 0.46 -12.67 32.39
N THR A 5 -0.54 -13.48 32.05
CA THR A 5 -0.39 -14.56 31.08
C THR A 5 -0.39 -13.91 29.71
N ILE A 6 0.81 -13.73 29.17
CA ILE A 6 1.02 -13.30 27.78
C ILE A 6 0.27 -14.29 26.91
N ARG A 7 -0.87 -13.86 26.35
CA ARG A 7 -1.50 -14.60 25.27
C ARG A 7 -0.59 -14.43 24.07
N GLU A 8 0.19 -15.47 23.78
CA GLU A 8 1.00 -15.55 22.58
C GLU A 8 0.10 -15.20 21.38
N ILE A 9 0.46 -14.12 20.68
CA ILE A 9 -0.15 -13.80 19.40
C ILE A 9 0.35 -14.88 18.45
N VAL A 10 -0.34 -16.02 18.41
CA VAL A 10 -0.06 -17.10 17.47
C VAL A 10 -0.43 -16.57 16.10
N LEU A 11 0.57 -16.02 15.43
CA LEU A 11 0.41 -15.51 14.07
C LEU A 11 0.11 -16.71 13.17
N PRO A 12 -1.00 -16.70 12.40
CA PRO A 12 -1.30 -17.80 11.51
C PRO A 12 -0.14 -18.00 10.54
N LYS A 13 0.28 -19.26 10.34
CA LYS A 13 1.43 -19.67 9.51
C LYS A 13 1.43 -19.15 8.06
N GLY A 14 0.36 -18.48 7.62
CA GLY A 14 0.27 -17.79 6.32
C GLY A 14 0.87 -16.38 6.30
N LEU A 15 1.24 -15.81 7.45
CA LEU A 15 1.99 -14.57 7.55
C LEU A 15 3.45 -14.93 7.84
N ASP A 16 4.11 -15.46 6.81
CA ASP A 16 5.53 -15.79 6.82
C ASP A 16 6.36 -14.52 7.06
N LEU A 17 6.61 -14.19 8.33
CA LEU A 17 7.46 -13.07 8.75
C LEU A 17 8.93 -13.31 8.37
N ASP A 18 9.30 -14.56 8.12
CA ASP A 18 10.61 -14.98 7.62
C ASP A 18 10.74 -14.84 6.10
N ARG A 19 9.63 -14.58 5.39
CA ARG A 19 9.70 -14.18 3.98
C ARG A 19 10.54 -12.91 3.88
N PRO A 20 11.67 -12.94 3.14
CA PRO A 20 12.52 -11.77 3.00
C PRO A 20 11.68 -10.57 2.54
N LYS A 21 11.65 -9.51 3.35
CA LYS A 21 11.00 -8.25 2.97
C LYS A 21 11.65 -7.80 1.67
N ARG A 22 10.88 -7.76 0.59
CA ARG A 22 11.39 -7.30 -0.71
C ARG A 22 11.93 -5.89 -0.51
N THR A 23 13.21 -5.68 -0.80
CA THR A 23 13.84 -4.36 -0.75
C THR A 23 13.03 -3.41 -1.61
N ARG A 24 12.62 -2.29 -1.01
CA ARG A 24 11.86 -1.26 -1.71
C ARG A 24 12.77 -0.64 -2.78
N THR A 25 12.40 -0.82 -4.05
CA THR A 25 13.12 -0.17 -5.15
C THR A 25 12.68 1.28 -5.27
N SER A 26 13.65 2.19 -5.42
CA SER A 26 13.43 3.57 -5.85
C SER A 26 13.74 3.70 -7.33
N PHE A 27 12.82 4.26 -8.11
CA PHE A 27 13.01 4.54 -9.53
C PHE A 27 13.62 5.93 -9.72
N THR A 28 14.46 6.09 -10.74
CA THR A 28 14.99 7.40 -11.14
C THR A 28 13.89 8.26 -11.78
N ALA A 29 14.12 9.57 -11.84
CA ALA A 29 13.18 10.50 -12.50
C ALA A 29 12.94 10.11 -13.98
N GLU A 30 14.00 9.75 -14.70
CA GLU A 30 13.91 9.30 -16.10
C GLU A 30 13.08 8.01 -16.24
N GLN A 31 13.31 7.02 -15.36
CA GLN A 31 12.52 5.79 -15.37
C GLN A 31 11.04 6.08 -15.14
N LEU A 32 10.71 6.94 -14.18
CA LEU A 32 9.32 7.34 -13.91
C LEU A 32 8.70 8.07 -15.09
N TYR A 33 9.43 8.97 -15.72
CA TYR A 33 8.97 9.70 -16.91
C TYR A 33 8.60 8.75 -18.05
N ARG A 34 9.49 7.81 -18.38
CA ARG A 34 9.27 6.83 -19.45
C ARG A 34 8.11 5.87 -19.13
N LEU A 35 7.99 5.42 -17.88
CA LEU A 35 6.86 4.60 -17.42
C LEU A 35 5.52 5.35 -17.54
N GLU A 36 5.49 6.63 -17.17
CA GLU A 36 4.28 7.45 -17.27
C GLU A 36 3.90 7.73 -18.72
N LEU A 37 4.88 8.03 -19.58
CA LEU A 37 4.66 8.23 -21.01
C LEU A 37 4.03 6.98 -21.65
N GLU A 38 4.56 5.80 -21.35
CA GLU A 38 4.00 4.56 -21.88
C GLU A 38 2.61 4.27 -21.28
N PHE A 39 2.38 4.60 -20.00
CA PHE A 39 1.08 4.46 -19.36
C PHE A 39 -0.01 5.33 -19.98
N GLN A 40 0.32 6.54 -20.43
CA GLN A 40 -0.60 7.41 -21.17
C GLN A 40 -1.00 6.81 -22.51
N ARG A 41 -0.10 6.06 -23.16
CA ARG A 41 -0.37 5.36 -24.44
C ARG A 41 -1.18 4.09 -24.21
N CYS A 42 -0.79 3.29 -23.21
CA CYS A 42 -1.47 2.05 -22.86
C CYS A 42 -1.39 1.78 -21.34
N GLN A 43 -2.54 1.68 -20.69
CA GLN A 43 -2.62 1.44 -19.23
C GLN A 43 -2.26 0.00 -18.82
N TYR A 44 -2.06 -0.90 -19.79
CA TYR A 44 -1.78 -2.32 -19.58
C TYR A 44 -0.68 -2.81 -20.52
N VAL A 45 0.53 -2.96 -20.00
CA VAL A 45 1.63 -3.58 -20.76
C VAL A 45 1.65 -5.10 -20.60
N VAL A 46 1.76 -5.82 -21.71
CA VAL A 46 1.70 -7.29 -21.74
C VAL A 46 2.89 -7.90 -22.47
N GLY A 47 3.24 -9.15 -22.11
CA GLY A 47 4.24 -9.99 -22.78
C GLY A 47 5.46 -9.24 -23.31
N ARG A 48 5.49 -9.04 -24.64
CA ARG A 48 6.59 -8.41 -25.38
C ARG A 48 6.81 -6.94 -25.02
N GLU A 49 5.75 -6.14 -24.89
CA GLU A 49 5.88 -4.71 -24.58
C GLU A 49 6.48 -4.51 -23.19
N ARG A 50 6.05 -5.34 -22.24
CA ARG A 50 6.60 -5.32 -20.88
C ARG A 50 8.08 -5.70 -20.87
N MET A 51 8.46 -6.71 -21.64
CA MET A 51 9.85 -7.15 -21.75
C MET A 51 10.74 -6.05 -22.34
N GLU A 52 10.30 -5.40 -23.42
CA GLU A 52 11.08 -4.34 -24.06
C GLU A 52 11.21 -3.11 -23.14
N LEU A 53 10.12 -2.70 -22.49
CA LEU A 53 10.13 -1.58 -21.55
C LEU A 53 11.04 -1.87 -20.34
N ALA A 54 11.00 -3.09 -19.82
CA ALA A 54 11.89 -3.53 -18.74
C ALA A 54 13.36 -3.43 -19.16
N ARG A 55 13.69 -3.91 -20.37
CA ARG A 55 15.05 -3.85 -20.91
C ARG A 55 15.54 -2.42 -21.10
N GLN A 56 14.71 -1.54 -21.66
CA GLN A 56 15.04 -0.13 -21.91
C GLN A 56 15.27 0.67 -20.63
N LEU A 57 14.59 0.32 -19.54
CA LEU A 57 14.69 1.03 -18.26
C LEU A 57 15.65 0.37 -17.26
N ASN A 58 16.31 -0.72 -17.65
CA ASN A 58 17.12 -1.56 -16.76
C ASN A 58 16.34 -2.02 -15.52
N LEU A 59 15.09 -2.41 -15.70
CA LEU A 59 14.21 -2.95 -14.66
C LEU A 59 13.86 -4.40 -14.96
N SER A 60 13.36 -5.12 -13.96
CA SER A 60 12.72 -6.42 -14.16
C SER A 60 11.29 -6.28 -14.67
N GLU A 61 10.81 -7.25 -15.45
CA GLU A 61 9.40 -7.31 -15.87
C GLU A 61 8.43 -7.25 -14.68
N THR A 62 8.82 -7.83 -13.54
CA THR A 62 8.02 -7.79 -12.31
C THR A 62 7.91 -6.37 -11.76
N GLN A 63 8.99 -5.59 -11.77
CA GLN A 63 8.95 -4.19 -11.33
C GLN A 63 8.06 -3.35 -12.25
N VAL A 64 8.17 -3.53 -13.57
CA VAL A 64 7.28 -2.87 -14.54
C VAL A 64 5.83 -3.27 -14.29
N LYS A 65 5.54 -4.56 -14.15
CA LYS A 65 4.19 -5.06 -13.83
C LYS A 65 3.62 -4.44 -12.56
N VAL A 66 4.40 -4.41 -11.48
CA VAL A 66 3.98 -3.85 -10.19
C VAL A 66 3.77 -2.33 -10.30
N TRP A 67 4.64 -1.62 -11.01
CA TRP A 67 4.49 -0.19 -11.24
C TRP A 67 3.19 0.13 -11.97
N PHE A 68 2.89 -0.58 -13.07
CA PHE A 68 1.64 -0.40 -13.82
C PHE A 68 0.41 -0.72 -12.98
N GLN A 69 0.48 -1.78 -12.15
CA GLN A 69 -0.60 -2.11 -11.21
C GLN A 69 -0.83 -0.99 -10.19
N ASN A 70 0.24 -0.49 -9.57
CA ASN A 70 0.17 0.61 -8.61
C ASN A 70 -0.32 1.89 -9.26
N ARG A 71 0.10 2.17 -10.50
CA ARG A 71 -0.30 3.34 -11.27
C ARG A 71 -1.79 3.33 -11.59
N ARG A 72 -2.38 2.18 -11.94
CA ARG A 72 -3.83 2.02 -12.11
C ARG A 72 -4.59 2.23 -10.80
N THR A 73 -4.11 1.67 -9.69
CA THR A 73 -4.71 1.90 -8.36
C THR A 73 -4.71 3.39 -8.00
N LYS A 74 -3.59 4.07 -8.25
CA LYS A 74 -3.48 5.53 -8.06
C LYS A 74 -4.45 6.29 -8.97
N GLN A 75 -4.55 5.95 -10.25
CA GLN A 75 -5.50 6.58 -11.17
C GLN A 75 -6.95 6.43 -10.70
N LYS A 76 -7.33 5.23 -10.24
CA LYS A 76 -8.66 5.00 -9.69
C LYS A 76 -8.91 5.87 -8.46
N LYS A 77 -7.93 5.93 -7.53
CA LYS A 77 -8.01 6.77 -6.34
C LYS A 77 -8.11 8.25 -6.67
N ASP A 78 -7.33 8.73 -7.65
CA ASP A 78 -7.35 10.13 -8.07
C ASP A 78 -8.69 10.51 -8.73
N GLN A 79 -9.28 9.62 -9.53
CA GLN A 79 -10.63 9.82 -10.11
C GLN A 79 -11.73 9.84 -9.04
N SER A 80 -11.68 8.93 -8.06
CA SER A 80 -12.61 8.93 -6.93
C SER A 80 -12.50 10.21 -6.10
N ARG A 81 -11.27 10.71 -5.87
CA ARG A 81 -11.04 11.96 -5.15
C ARG A 81 -11.51 13.19 -5.92
N ASP A 82 -11.46 13.20 -7.24
CA ASP A 82 -12.01 14.30 -8.04
C ASP A 82 -13.54 14.34 -7.93
N SER A 83 -14.17 13.16 -7.93
CA SER A 83 -15.61 13.01 -7.67
C SER A 83 -15.97 13.47 -6.24
N GLU A 84 -15.15 13.11 -5.25
CA GLU A 84 -15.34 13.48 -3.84
C GLU A 84 -14.97 14.94 -3.56
N LYS A 85 -14.08 15.58 -4.33
CA LYS A 85 -13.71 17.01 -4.15
C LYS A 85 -14.86 17.95 -4.50
N ARG A 86 -15.81 17.52 -5.33
CA ARG A 86 -17.10 18.21 -5.50
C ARG A 86 -18.04 18.03 -4.31
N SER A 87 -17.74 17.14 -3.37
CA SER A 87 -18.70 16.72 -2.33
C SER A 87 -18.16 16.67 -0.88
N ALA A 88 -16.84 16.70 -0.62
CA ALA A 88 -16.34 16.37 0.72
C ALA A 88 -14.93 16.87 1.01
N SER A 89 -14.87 17.93 1.81
CA SER A 89 -13.83 18.20 2.80
C SER A 89 -13.67 17.08 3.87
N ALA A 90 -14.14 15.85 3.62
CA ALA A 90 -14.44 14.85 4.66
C ALA A 90 -13.89 13.44 4.40
N SER A 91 -12.85 13.27 3.58
CA SER A 91 -12.23 11.94 3.38
C SER A 91 -10.86 11.81 4.06
N GLU A 92 -10.83 11.96 5.38
CA GLU A 92 -9.82 11.23 6.15
C GLU A 92 -10.07 9.72 5.94
N SER A 93 -9.00 8.93 5.77
CA SER A 93 -9.17 7.49 5.50
C SER A 93 -9.93 6.86 6.68
N PHE A 94 -10.93 6.03 6.42
CA PHE A 94 -11.74 5.38 7.47
C PHE A 94 -10.86 4.68 8.54
N ALA A 95 -9.73 4.12 8.14
CA ALA A 95 -8.73 3.57 9.05
C ALA A 95 -8.09 4.63 9.96
N THR A 96 -7.74 5.80 9.41
CA THR A 96 -7.24 6.95 10.16
C THR A 96 -8.30 7.47 11.13
N CYS A 97 -9.55 7.66 10.68
CA CYS A 97 -10.64 8.10 11.54
C CYS A 97 -10.93 7.11 12.67
N ASN A 98 -10.92 5.81 12.38
CA ASN A 98 -11.13 4.77 13.40
C ASN A 98 -10.00 4.74 14.43
N ILE A 99 -8.74 4.88 13.99
CA ILE A 99 -7.59 4.95 14.90
C ILE A 99 -7.68 6.19 15.78
N LEU A 100 -7.95 7.36 15.19
CA LEU A 100 -8.09 8.61 15.93
C LEU A 100 -9.22 8.53 16.95
N ARG A 101 -10.38 7.98 16.56
CA ARG A 101 -11.53 7.76 17.44
C ARG A 101 -11.23 6.80 18.60
N LEU A 102 -10.46 5.74 18.35
CA LEU A 102 -10.07 4.78 19.40
C LEU A 102 -9.09 5.40 20.41
N LEU A 103 -8.20 6.28 19.94
CA LEU A 103 -7.27 7.01 20.79
C LEU A 103 -7.97 8.11 21.60
N GLU A 104 -8.89 8.86 20.99
CA GLU A 104 -9.70 9.92 21.62
C GLU A 104 -10.63 9.36 22.71
N GLN A 105 -11.17 8.15 22.50
CA GLN A 105 -12.03 7.47 23.49
C GLN A 105 -11.26 6.82 24.65
N GLY A 106 -9.93 6.99 24.73
CA GLY A 106 -9.12 6.49 25.85
C GLY A 106 -9.16 4.97 26.05
N ARG A 107 -9.60 4.19 25.05
CA ARG A 107 -9.86 2.75 25.20
C ARG A 107 -8.61 1.86 25.20
N LEU A 108 -7.42 2.43 25.38
CA LEU A 108 -6.14 1.71 25.45
C LEU A 108 -5.44 1.80 26.81
N LEU A 109 -6.10 2.27 27.88
CA LEU A 109 -5.58 2.16 29.24
C LEU A 109 -6.71 1.92 30.26
N SER A 110 -7.17 0.68 30.35
CA SER A 110 -7.80 0.20 31.59
C SER A 110 -7.28 -1.21 31.86
N VAL A 111 -6.19 -1.26 32.62
CA VAL A 111 -5.73 -2.49 33.27
C VAL A 111 -6.79 -2.85 34.31
N PRO A 112 -7.44 -4.03 34.24
CA PRO A 112 -8.36 -4.41 35.28
C PRO A 112 -7.53 -4.78 36.52
N ALA A 113 -7.72 -4.02 37.59
CA ALA A 113 -7.28 -4.44 38.92
C ALA A 113 -8.04 -5.73 39.27
N ALA A 114 -7.30 -6.83 39.39
CA ALA A 114 -7.82 -8.12 39.82
C ALA A 114 -7.54 -8.29 41.33
N PRO A 115 -8.36 -9.10 42.04
CA PRO A 115 -8.64 -8.97 43.48
C PRO A 115 -7.46 -9.31 44.40
#